data_AF-A0A833HNL1-F1
#
_entry.id   AF-A0A833HNL1-F1
#
_cell.length_a   1.000
_cell.length_b   1.000
_cell.length_c   1.000
_cell.angle_alpha   90.00
_cell.angle_beta   90.00
_cell.angle_gamma   90.00
#
_symmetry.space_group_name_H-M   'P 1'
#
loop_
_entity.id
_entity.type
_entity.pdbx_description
1 polymer ?
#
loop_
_entity_poly.entity_id
_entity_poly.type
_entity_poly.pdbx_seq_one_letter_code
_entity_poly.pdbx_strand_id
1 'polypeptide(L)'
;MLEHYIEDYIQLIVVYTIYVLELIGIFIIGYSAVRGFYNYIKEKLKFNDTCIKIEIAKGLALGLEFKLGGEVLRTILVRTMDEIKVLAAIIVLRVILTFVIHWEISSELHQDEEIRESMNRKQASLKKEK
;
A
#
# COMPACT_ATOMS: atom_id res chain seq x y z
N MET A 1 -29.86 -32.06 -3.38
CA MET A 1 -28.81 -32.83 -2.66
C MET A 1 -27.43 -32.56 -3.24
N LEU A 2 -27.17 -32.86 -4.53
CA LEU A 2 -25.86 -32.57 -5.16
C LEU A 2 -25.55 -31.07 -5.32
N GLU A 3 -26.55 -30.25 -5.68
CA GLU A 3 -26.35 -28.80 -5.84
C GLU A 3 -25.93 -28.12 -4.53
N HIS A 4 -26.53 -28.50 -3.40
CA HIS A 4 -26.20 -27.95 -2.08
C HIS A 4 -24.76 -28.30 -1.64
N TYR A 5 -24.30 -29.52 -1.95
CA TYR A 5 -22.93 -29.95 -1.69
C TYR A 5 -21.89 -29.16 -2.49
N ILE A 6 -22.23 -28.77 -3.73
CA ILE A 6 -21.32 -27.98 -4.58
C ILE A 6 -21.25 -26.54 -4.09
N GLU A 7 -22.37 -25.96 -3.67
CA GLU A 7 -22.41 -24.60 -3.10
C GLU A 7 -21.55 -24.49 -1.83
N ASP A 8 -21.71 -25.41 -0.88
CA ASP A 8 -20.90 -25.43 0.36
C ASP A 8 -19.40 -25.57 0.07
N TYR A 9 -19.05 -26.40 -0.92
CA TYR A 9 -17.66 -26.62 -1.30
C TYR A 9 -17.03 -25.38 -1.96
N ILE A 10 -17.78 -24.67 -2.81
CA ILE A 10 -17.34 -23.41 -3.42
C ILE A 10 -17.19 -22.33 -2.34
N GLN A 11 -18.14 -22.22 -1.41
CA GLN A 11 -18.05 -21.26 -0.32
C GLN A 11 -16.78 -21.48 0.51
N LEU A 12 -16.49 -22.74 0.86
CA LEU A 12 -15.29 -23.09 1.62
C LEU A 12 -14.00 -22.69 0.89
N ILE A 13 -13.90 -22.98 -0.41
CA ILE A 13 -12.72 -22.65 -1.23
C ILE A 13 -12.51 -21.14 -1.31
N VAL A 14 -13.57 -20.38 -1.58
CA VAL A 14 -13.46 -18.93 -1.73
C VAL A 14 -13.10 -18.29 -0.39
N VAL A 15 -13.71 -18.71 0.73
CA VAL A 15 -13.37 -18.23 2.07
C VAL A 15 -11.91 -18.51 2.39
N TYR A 16 -11.43 -19.72 2.11
CA TYR A 16 -10.02 -20.06 2.33
C TYR A 16 -9.08 -19.18 1.47
N THR A 17 -9.47 -18.92 0.23
CA THR A 17 -8.68 -18.08 -0.70
C THR A 17 -8.62 -16.64 -0.22
N ILE A 18 -9.73 -16.09 0.30
CA ILE A 18 -9.77 -14.75 0.90
C ILE A 18 -8.76 -14.66 2.05
N TYR A 19 -8.76 -15.63 2.97
CA TYR A 19 -7.83 -15.62 4.10
C TYR A 19 -6.37 -15.70 3.65
N VAL A 20 -6.06 -16.51 2.63
CA VAL A 20 -4.70 -16.60 2.08
C VAL A 20 -4.27 -15.27 1.46
N LEU A 21 -5.13 -14.63 0.66
CA LEU A 21 -4.85 -13.32 0.07
C LEU A 21 -4.64 -12.24 1.13
N GLU A 22 -5.51 -12.21 2.16
CA GLU A 22 -5.36 -11.28 3.29
C GLU A 22 -4.06 -11.51 4.06
N LEU A 23 -3.69 -12.77 4.32
CA LEU A 23 -2.43 -13.12 4.98
C LEU A 23 -1.21 -12.65 4.20
N ILE A 24 -1.20 -12.87 2.88
CA ILE A 24 -0.11 -12.41 2.00
C ILE A 24 -0.02 -10.88 2.06
N GLY A 25 -1.15 -10.18 1.94
CA GLY A 25 -1.18 -8.72 2.01
C GLY A 25 -0.65 -8.18 3.34
N ILE A 26 -1.09 -8.76 4.47
CA ILE A 26 -0.63 -8.41 5.82
C ILE A 26 0.88 -8.66 5.95
N PHE A 27 1.36 -9.80 5.45
CA PHE A 27 2.77 -10.17 5.52
C PHE A 27 3.65 -9.19 4.73
N ILE A 28 3.27 -8.84 3.50
CA ILE A 28 4.01 -7.91 2.65
C ILE A 28 4.09 -6.53 3.30
N ILE A 29 2.95 -6.00 3.78
CA ILE A 29 2.88 -4.70 4.46
C ILE A 29 3.76 -4.72 5.72
N GLY A 30 3.63 -5.77 6.54
CA GLY A 30 4.40 -5.92 7.76
C GLY A 30 5.90 -5.99 7.50
N TYR A 31 6.31 -6.80 6.52
CA TYR A 31 7.72 -6.95 6.15
C TYR A 31 8.32 -5.65 5.62
N SER A 32 7.63 -4.96 4.69
CA SER A 32 8.12 -3.69 4.15
C SER A 32 8.18 -2.59 5.20
N ALA A 33 7.20 -2.54 6.10
CA ALA A 33 7.19 -1.59 7.21
C ALA A 33 8.34 -1.85 8.19
N VAL A 34 8.55 -3.09 8.62
CA VAL A 34 9.65 -3.46 9.54
C VAL A 34 11.00 -3.18 8.91
N ARG A 35 11.20 -3.56 7.65
CA ARG A 35 12.46 -3.34 6.93
C ARG A 35 12.75 -1.84 6.75
N GLY A 36 11.75 -1.08 6.32
CA GLY A 36 11.88 0.36 6.18
C GLY A 36 12.15 1.07 7.51
N PHE A 37 11.46 0.65 8.58
CA PHE A 37 11.67 1.19 9.93
C PHE A 37 13.05 0.85 10.49
N TYR A 38 13.55 -0.37 10.26
CA TYR A 38 14.90 -0.77 10.65
C TYR A 38 15.96 0.11 9.96
N ASN A 39 15.82 0.34 8.65
CA ASN A 39 16.71 1.21 7.91
C ASN A 39 16.63 2.66 8.42
N TYR A 40 15.43 3.15 8.72
CA TYR A 40 15.22 4.48 9.29
C TYR A 40 15.94 4.70 10.62
N ILE A 41 15.88 3.72 11.54
CA ILE A 41 16.63 3.78 12.81
C ILE A 41 18.13 3.75 12.55
N LYS A 42 18.59 2.88 11.64
CA LYS A 42 20.02 2.74 11.30
C LYS A 42 20.62 4.03 10.76
N GLU A 43 19.85 4.82 10.03
CA GLU A 43 20.29 6.12 9.46
C GLU A 43 20.18 7.31 10.43
N LYS A 44 20.12 7.04 11.75
CA LYS A 44 19.99 8.05 12.81
C LYS A 44 18.74 8.93 12.68
N LEU A 45 17.59 8.32 12.37
CA LEU A 45 16.29 9.01 12.31
C LEU A 45 16.19 10.07 11.20
N LYS A 46 17.06 10.02 10.18
CA LYS A 46 16.92 10.86 8.99
C LYS A 46 15.87 10.27 8.05
N PHE A 47 14.67 10.84 8.06
CA PHE A 47 13.54 10.40 7.22
C PHE A 47 13.68 10.81 5.74
N ASN A 48 14.82 11.40 5.35
CA ASN A 48 15.01 12.02 4.04
C ASN A 48 15.54 11.08 2.97
N ASP A 49 15.74 9.79 3.29
CA ASP A 49 16.15 8.82 2.29
C ASP A 49 14.95 8.40 1.43
N THR A 50 14.88 9.00 0.25
CA THR A 50 13.93 8.68 -0.82
C THR A 50 13.84 7.18 -1.10
N CYS A 51 14.93 6.43 -0.93
CA CYS A 51 14.96 4.99 -1.15
C CYS A 51 14.10 4.23 -0.13
N ILE A 52 14.15 4.63 1.16
CA ILE A 52 13.33 4.03 2.23
C ILE A 52 11.85 4.34 2.00
N LYS A 53 11.50 5.59 1.67
CA LYS A 53 10.11 5.99 1.38
C LYS A 53 9.52 5.17 0.21
N ILE A 54 10.29 5.01 -0.87
CA ILE A 54 9.86 4.23 -2.05
C ILE A 54 9.66 2.75 -1.71
N GLU A 55 10.55 2.15 -0.92
CA GLU A 55 10.43 0.72 -0.58
C GLU A 55 9.20 0.43 0.29
N ILE A 56 8.93 1.28 1.30
CA ILE A 56 7.72 1.18 2.13
C ILE A 56 6.47 1.39 1.29
N ALA A 57 6.45 2.41 0.42
CA ALA A 57 5.31 2.71 -0.44
C ALA A 57 4.98 1.56 -1.40
N LYS A 58 6.00 0.92 -1.99
CA LYS A 58 5.82 -0.26 -2.85
C LYS A 58 5.23 -1.45 -2.10
N GLY A 59 5.73 -1.74 -0.90
CA GLY A 59 5.20 -2.83 -0.08
C GLY A 59 3.77 -2.58 0.39
N LEU A 60 3.45 -1.33 0.75
CA LEU A 60 2.08 -0.91 1.04
C LEU A 60 1.16 -1.09 -0.16
N ALA A 61 1.53 -0.58 -1.34
CA ALA A 61 0.73 -0.71 -2.55
C ALA A 61 0.46 -2.17 -2.90
N LEU A 62 1.51 -3.00 -2.93
CA LEU A 62 1.39 -4.42 -3.26
C LEU A 62 0.51 -5.18 -2.26
N GLY A 63 0.69 -4.95 -0.95
CA GLY A 63 -0.14 -5.61 0.05
C GLY A 63 -1.61 -5.17 0.00
N LEU A 64 -1.88 -3.92 -0.40
CA LEU A 64 -3.25 -3.44 -0.61
C LEU A 64 -3.92 -4.08 -1.84
N GLU A 65 -3.17 -4.34 -2.91
CA GLU A 65 -3.69 -5.09 -4.07
C GLU A 65 -4.14 -6.51 -3.68
N PHE A 66 -3.37 -7.20 -2.85
CA PHE A 66 -3.76 -8.52 -2.31
C PHE A 66 -5.02 -8.45 -1.44
N LYS A 67 -5.15 -7.42 -0.58
CA LYS A 67 -6.37 -7.22 0.23
C LYS A 67 -7.58 -6.88 -0.64
N LEU A 68 -7.39 -6.08 -1.69
CA LEU A 68 -8.44 -5.77 -2.66
C LEU A 68 -8.91 -7.04 -3.37
N GLY A 69 -7.99 -7.93 -3.76
CA GLY A 69 -8.32 -9.24 -4.33
C GLY A 69 -9.23 -10.07 -3.40
N GLY A 70 -8.91 -10.12 -2.11
CA GLY A 70 -9.76 -10.77 -1.10
C GLY A 70 -11.14 -10.14 -0.97
N GLU A 71 -11.22 -8.81 -0.98
CA GLU A 71 -12.49 -8.06 -0.94
C GLU A 71 -13.35 -8.33 -2.18
N VAL A 72 -12.75 -8.40 -3.38
CA VAL A 72 -13.44 -8.77 -4.62
C VAL A 72 -13.99 -10.19 -4.53
N LEU A 73 -13.20 -11.17 -4.07
CA LEU A 73 -13.67 -12.55 -3.88
C LEU A 73 -14.83 -12.62 -2.88
N ARG A 74 -14.85 -11.77 -1.85
CA ARG A 74 -15.92 -11.73 -0.85
C ARG A 74 -17.27 -11.28 -1.44
N THR A 75 -17.26 -10.44 -2.48
CA THR A 75 -18.48 -10.04 -3.22
C THR A 75 -19.08 -11.19 -4.05
N ILE A 76 -18.30 -12.23 -4.36
CA ILE A 76 -18.80 -13.43 -5.06
C ILE A 76 -19.64 -14.30 -4.11
N LEU A 77 -19.33 -14.29 -2.81
CA LEU A 77 -20.03 -15.06 -1.78
C LEU A 77 -21.28 -14.34 -1.27
N VAL A 78 -21.19 -13.03 -1.12
CA VAL A 78 -22.23 -12.19 -0.54
C VAL A 78 -23.06 -11.55 -1.65
N ARG A 79 -24.27 -12.06 -1.88
CA ARG A 79 -25.22 -11.50 -2.87
C ARG A 79 -26.28 -10.56 -2.28
N THR A 80 -26.30 -10.34 -0.97
CA THR A 80 -27.24 -9.43 -0.31
C THR A 80 -26.77 -7.98 -0.42
N MET A 81 -27.64 -7.11 -0.92
CA MET A 81 -27.33 -5.71 -1.20
C MET A 81 -26.82 -4.93 0.02
N ASP A 82 -27.20 -5.29 1.24
CA ASP A 82 -26.80 -4.55 2.44
C ASP A 82 -25.37 -4.83 2.88
N GLU A 83 -24.91 -6.07 2.77
CA GLU A 83 -23.52 -6.44 3.08
C GLU A 83 -22.54 -5.90 2.02
N ILE A 84 -22.96 -5.87 0.74
CA ILE A 84 -22.19 -5.25 -0.34
C ILE A 84 -21.99 -3.74 -0.10
N LYS A 85 -23.01 -3.03 0.40
CA LYS A 85 -22.91 -1.58 0.69
C LYS A 85 -21.88 -1.28 1.77
N VAL A 86 -21.87 -2.05 2.86
CA VAL A 86 -20.91 -1.86 3.96
C VAL A 86 -19.49 -2.14 3.48
N LEU A 87 -19.31 -3.23 2.73
CA LEU A 87 -18.01 -3.57 2.16
C LEU A 87 -17.51 -2.49 1.19
N ALA A 88 -18.38 -2.02 0.28
CA ALA A 88 -18.06 -0.94 -0.65
C ALA A 88 -17.69 0.36 0.06
N ALA A 89 -18.39 0.73 1.14
CA ALA A 89 -18.06 1.91 1.93
C ALA A 89 -16.66 1.82 2.56
N ILE A 90 -16.29 0.65 3.08
CA ILE A 90 -14.95 0.40 3.65
C ILE A 90 -13.87 0.51 2.56
N ILE A 91 -14.12 -0.05 1.37
CA ILE A 91 -13.19 0.02 0.24
C ILE A 91 -13.00 1.47 -0.21
N VAL A 92 -14.09 2.23 -0.37
CA VAL A 92 -14.03 3.66 -0.74
C VAL A 92 -13.23 4.46 0.29
N LEU A 93 -13.50 4.23 1.58
CA LEU A 93 -12.74 4.88 2.65
C LEU A 93 -11.24 4.54 2.56
N ARG A 94 -10.91 3.27 2.29
CA ARG A 94 -9.52 2.81 2.13
C ARG A 94 -8.84 3.49 0.93
N VAL A 95 -9.53 3.63 -0.20
CA VAL A 95 -9.00 4.32 -1.39
C VAL A 95 -8.73 5.79 -1.08
N ILE A 96 -9.67 6.49 -0.44
CA ILE A 96 -9.50 7.90 -0.07
C ILE A 96 -8.30 8.07 0.86
N LEU A 97 -8.21 7.29 1.94
CA LEU A 97 -7.10 7.40 2.90
C LEU A 97 -5.75 7.09 2.24
N THR A 98 -5.68 6.04 1.43
CA THR A 98 -4.45 5.66 0.72
C THR A 98 -4.04 6.74 -0.28
N PHE A 99 -5.00 7.35 -0.98
CA PHE A 99 -4.74 8.41 -1.96
C PHE A 99 -4.26 9.70 -1.30
N VAL A 100 -4.86 10.09 -0.16
CA VAL A 100 -4.42 11.25 0.63
C VAL A 100 -2.96 11.08 1.07
N ILE A 101 -2.62 9.91 1.62
CA ILE A 101 -1.24 9.61 2.05
C ILE A 101 -0.28 9.62 0.84
N HIS A 102 -0.68 9.04 -0.30
CA HIS A 102 0.15 9.04 -1.50
C HIS A 102 0.41 10.45 -2.03
N TRP A 103 -0.60 11.32 -2.00
CA TRP A 103 -0.49 12.69 -2.49
C TRP A 103 0.43 13.54 -1.61
N GLU A 104 0.34 13.36 -0.29
CA GLU A 104 1.24 13.98 0.69
C GLU A 104 2.69 13.57 0.45
N ILE A 105 2.95 12.26 0.31
CA ILE A 105 4.29 11.72 0.06
C ILE A 105 4.87 12.25 -1.26
N SER A 106 4.05 12.31 -2.34
CA SER A 106 4.50 12.80 -3.63
C SER A 106 4.81 14.30 -3.63
N SER A 107 4.08 15.08 -2.83
CA SER A 107 4.31 16.52 -2.67
C SER A 107 5.64 16.79 -1.96
N GLU A 108 5.95 16.04 -0.90
CA GLU A 108 7.23 16.18 -0.19
C GLU A 108 8.43 15.79 -1.07
N LEU A 109 8.29 14.73 -1.88
CA LEU A 109 9.35 14.27 -2.80
C LEU A 109 9.74 15.33 -3.83
N HIS A 110 8.76 16.03 -4.42
CA HIS A 110 9.04 17.07 -5.41
C HIS A 110 9.69 18.31 -4.78
N GLN A 111 9.30 18.69 -3.56
CA GLN A 111 9.95 19.78 -2.84
C GLN A 111 11.42 19.47 -2.54
N ASP A 112 11.74 18.23 -2.15
CA ASP A 112 13.12 17.83 -1.86
C ASP A 112 14.00 17.81 -3.11
N GLU A 113 13.48 17.40 -4.27
CA GLU A 113 14.21 17.45 -5.54
C GLU A 113 14.50 18.88 -6.01
N GLU A 114 13.52 19.79 -5.93
CA GLU A 114 13.71 21.19 -6.29
C GLU A 114 14.76 21.88 -5.39
N ILE A 115 14.74 21.57 -4.09
CA ILE A 115 15.71 22.11 -3.13
C ILE A 115 17.11 21.58 -3.44
N ARG A 116 17.28 20.27 -3.75
CA ARG A 116 18.58 19.69 -4.13
C ARG A 116 19.10 20.26 -5.44
N GLU A 117 18.26 20.43 -6.46
CA GLU A 117 18.67 21.07 -7.72
C GLU A 117 19.13 22.52 -7.52
N SER A 118 18.41 23.28 -6.70
CA SER A 118 18.76 24.68 -6.41
C SER A 118 20.13 24.80 -5.70
N MET A 119 20.44 23.87 -4.79
CA MET A 119 21.75 23.78 -4.13
C MET A 119 22.86 23.39 -5.10
N ASN A 120 22.63 22.41 -5.97
CA ASN A 120 23.61 21.99 -6.98
C ASN A 120 23.92 23.11 -7.99
N ARG A 121 22.90 23.85 -8.45
CA ARG A 121 23.10 25.02 -9.32
C ARG A 121 23.94 26.10 -8.65
N LYS A 122 23.68 26.42 -7.38
CA LYS A 122 24.47 27.38 -6.58
C LYS A 122 25.92 26.94 -6.38
N GLN A 123 26.17 25.66 -6.11
CA GLN A 123 27.53 25.15 -5.99
C GLN A 123 28.29 25.18 -7.32
N ALA A 124 27.63 24.87 -8.43
CA ALA A 124 28.23 24.93 -9.76
C ALA A 124 28.58 26.37 -10.17
N SER A 125 27.78 27.37 -9.80
CA SER A 125 28.11 28.79 -10.03
C SER A 125 29.27 29.26 -9.15
N LEU A 126 29.31 28.88 -7.87
CA LEU A 126 30.40 29.23 -6.94
C LEU A 126 31.76 28.62 -7.34
N LYS A 127 31.76 27.49 -8.04
CA LYS A 127 32.99 26.83 -8.52
C LYS A 127 33.52 27.44 -9.83
N LYS A 128 32.71 28.18 -10.59
CA LYS A 128 33.14 28.86 -11.83
C LYS A 128 33.76 30.24 -11.58
N GLU A 129 33.54 30.82 -10.40
CA GLU A 129 34.02 32.16 -10.02
C GLU A 129 35.36 32.11 -9.25
N LYS A 130 35.88 30.91 -8.97
CA LYS A 130 37.22 30.66 -8.40
C LYS A 130 38.14 30.05 -9.45
#